data_AF-A0A925SU02-F1
#
_entry.id   AF-A0A925SU02-F1
#
_cell.length_a   1.000
_cell.length_b   1.000
_cell.length_c   1.000
_cell.angle_alpha   90.00
_cell.angle_beta   90.00
_cell.angle_gamma   90.00
#
_symmetry.space_group_name_H-M   'P 1'
#
loop_
_entity.id
_entity.type
_entity.pdbx_description
1 polymer ?
#
loop_
_entity_poly.entity_id
_entity_poly.type
_entity_poly.pdbx_seq_one_letter_code
_entity_poly.pdbx_strand_id
1 'polypeptide(L)'
;MEHEPPLRSELFSAEQMEQHGKALAAAHTLAPGRGRDRLLARLADNESVLVRICGDFTAAVAADRRITPGAEWLLDNFYLIQEQVRTAKRHLPKGYSRELPRLARGASAHLPRVYDLASEAISHGDGRVDVESLSRFVAAYQAVTPLRMGELWAIPIMLRLALIENLRRVSVRIAAAGVDRSRAAAWADQMLEVAARDPRSLILVIADMARSNPPMASPFVAELARRLQGQSAALALPLTWIEQRLSDSGDSIEQLVQVEAQEQARAQVSIGNTIGSLRFLAATDWRDFFEAMSGVERKLREDPGGLYGLMDFATRDRYRHVVEEIARRGTLSESEVARVAVRMAHDGTSGTSGRNGDDDRRAHVGYYLVDKGRASLERAAR
;
A
#
# COMPACT_ATOMS: atom_id res chain seq x y z
N MET A 1 -12.56 17.20 3.93
CA MET A 1 -11.51 16.17 3.85
C MET A 1 -10.65 16.55 2.66
N GLU A 2 -9.34 16.70 2.82
CA GLU A 2 -8.47 16.84 1.64
C GLU A 2 -8.63 15.61 0.74
N HIS A 3 -8.91 15.86 -0.53
CA HIS A 3 -9.03 14.82 -1.54
C HIS A 3 -7.62 14.41 -1.99
N GLU A 4 -7.01 13.51 -1.22
CA GLU A 4 -5.77 12.88 -1.63
C GLU A 4 -6.02 11.96 -2.84
N PRO A 5 -5.24 12.08 -3.92
CA PRO A 5 -5.37 11.19 -5.06
C PRO A 5 -5.02 9.75 -4.65
N PRO A 6 -5.65 8.73 -5.28
CA PRO A 6 -5.24 7.34 -5.14
C PRO A 6 -3.74 7.17 -5.37
N LEU A 7 -3.14 6.17 -4.72
CA LEU A 7 -1.75 5.78 -4.97
C LEU A 7 -1.69 5.14 -6.35
N ARG A 8 -1.40 5.95 -7.37
CA ARG A 8 -1.41 5.56 -8.78
C ARG A 8 -0.36 6.34 -9.54
N SER A 9 0.42 5.59 -10.30
CA SER A 9 1.44 6.06 -11.23
C SER A 9 1.35 5.26 -12.53
N GLU A 10 2.25 5.52 -13.48
CA GLU A 10 2.40 4.69 -14.67
C GLU A 10 2.62 3.22 -14.29
N LEU A 11 1.91 2.30 -14.95
CA LEU A 11 2.04 0.87 -14.64
C LEU A 11 3.39 0.35 -15.12
N PHE A 12 4.12 -0.31 -14.22
CA PHE A 12 5.44 -0.85 -14.53
C PHE A 12 5.40 -2.39 -14.68
N SER A 13 6.10 -2.88 -15.69
CA SER A 13 6.49 -4.28 -15.79
C SER A 13 7.49 -4.66 -14.67
N ALA A 14 7.75 -5.94 -14.48
CA ALA A 14 8.74 -6.40 -13.50
C ALA A 14 10.15 -5.82 -13.77
N GLU A 15 10.52 -5.61 -15.03
CA GLU A 15 11.79 -5.00 -15.42
C GLU A 15 11.82 -3.49 -15.13
N GLN A 16 10.74 -2.78 -15.46
CA GLN A 16 10.61 -1.36 -15.13
C GLN A 16 10.61 -1.14 -13.62
N MET A 17 9.96 -2.03 -12.86
CA MET A 17 9.99 -2.00 -11.40
C MET A 17 11.41 -2.23 -10.86
N GLU A 18 12.19 -3.12 -11.46
CA GLU A 18 13.60 -3.31 -11.08
C GLU A 18 14.43 -2.03 -11.28
N GLN A 19 14.28 -1.38 -12.44
CA GLN A 19 14.94 -0.10 -12.73
C GLN A 19 14.49 0.99 -11.76
N HIS A 20 13.20 1.06 -11.46
CA HIS A 20 12.63 1.96 -10.46
C HIS A 20 13.24 1.74 -9.08
N GLY A 21 13.41 0.49 -8.64
CA GLY A 21 14.04 0.15 -7.36
C GLY A 21 15.45 0.73 -7.22
N LYS A 22 16.27 0.65 -8.28
CA LYS A 22 17.61 1.26 -8.32
C LYS A 22 17.54 2.79 -8.26
N ALA A 23 16.65 3.40 -9.03
CA ALA A 23 16.49 4.84 -9.08
C ALA A 23 16.00 5.40 -7.73
N LEU A 24 15.02 4.74 -7.12
CA LEU A 24 14.45 5.08 -5.82
C LEU A 24 15.50 5.00 -4.71
N ALA A 25 16.30 3.92 -4.70
CA ALA A 25 17.40 3.78 -3.75
C ALA A 25 18.43 4.91 -3.84
N ALA A 26 18.76 5.36 -5.05
CA ALA A 26 19.68 6.49 -5.27
C ALA A 26 19.08 7.84 -4.81
N ALA A 27 17.76 8.01 -4.92
CA ALA A 27 17.06 9.21 -4.49
C ALA A 27 16.87 9.29 -2.95
N HIS A 28 16.78 8.13 -2.28
CA HIS A 28 16.51 8.05 -0.86
C HIS A 28 17.63 8.62 0.01
N THR A 29 17.32 9.73 0.68
CA THR A 29 18.17 10.31 1.71
C THR A 29 17.57 10.05 3.09
N LEU A 30 18.33 9.45 4.00
CA LEU A 30 17.85 9.12 5.35
C LEU A 30 17.95 10.32 6.30
N ALA A 31 16.91 10.51 7.10
CA ALA A 31 16.90 11.49 8.18
C ALA A 31 17.73 11.00 9.38
N PRO A 32 18.44 11.90 10.08
CA PRO A 32 19.11 11.53 11.32
C PRO A 32 18.09 11.29 12.44
N GLY A 33 18.33 10.24 13.24
CA GLY A 33 17.61 10.00 14.49
C GLY A 33 16.27 9.25 14.36
N ARG A 34 15.57 9.13 15.50
CA ARG A 34 14.29 8.41 15.62
C ARG A 34 13.12 9.39 15.48
N GLY A 35 12.09 9.03 14.72
CA GLY A 35 10.90 9.85 14.51
C GLY A 35 9.69 9.45 15.37
N ARG A 36 8.63 10.28 15.32
CA ARG A 36 7.31 9.95 15.88
C ARG A 36 6.59 8.90 15.02
N ASP A 37 5.86 7.99 15.65
CA ASP A 37 5.02 7.03 14.94
C ASP A 37 3.78 7.74 14.37
N ARG A 38 3.71 7.86 13.04
CA ARG A 38 2.56 8.45 12.33
C ARG A 38 1.66 7.40 11.68
N LEU A 39 2.17 6.18 11.48
CA LEU A 39 1.51 5.14 10.70
C LEU A 39 0.30 4.57 11.45
N LEU A 40 0.39 4.37 12.77
CA LEU A 40 -0.75 3.91 13.56
C LEU A 40 -1.89 4.93 13.61
N ALA A 41 -1.55 6.22 13.77
CA ALA A 41 -2.54 7.29 13.74
C ALA A 41 -3.23 7.37 12.37
N ARG A 42 -2.44 7.27 11.28
CA ARG A 42 -2.98 7.24 9.92
C ARG A 42 -3.85 6.02 9.67
N LEU A 43 -3.45 4.83 10.14
CA LEU A 43 -4.26 3.61 10.03
C LEU A 43 -5.61 3.78 10.74
N ALA A 44 -5.65 4.41 11.92
CA ALA A 44 -6.90 4.68 12.63
C ALA A 44 -7.79 5.68 11.87
N ASP A 45 -7.21 6.74 11.29
CA ASP A 45 -7.92 7.66 10.40
C ASP A 45 -8.50 6.90 9.19
N ASN A 46 -7.70 6.05 8.54
CA ASN A 46 -8.11 5.22 7.40
C ASN A 46 -9.31 4.32 7.74
N GLU A 47 -9.23 3.61 8.86
CA GLU A 47 -10.31 2.77 9.37
C GLU A 47 -11.60 3.58 9.60
N SER A 48 -11.50 4.73 10.26
CA SER A 48 -12.67 5.57 10.57
C SER A 48 -13.39 6.06 9.31
N VAL A 49 -12.64 6.44 8.28
CA VAL A 49 -13.19 6.91 7.01
C VAL A 49 -13.81 5.77 6.21
N LEU A 50 -13.15 4.61 6.17
CA LEU A 50 -13.69 3.42 5.49
C LEU A 50 -14.99 2.93 6.15
N VAL A 51 -15.04 2.91 7.49
CA VAL A 51 -16.25 2.56 8.25
C VAL A 51 -17.40 3.50 7.90
N ARG A 52 -17.17 4.81 7.90
CA ARG A 52 -18.19 5.79 7.55
C ARG A 52 -18.71 5.59 6.13
N ILE A 53 -17.81 5.48 5.14
CA ILE A 53 -18.19 5.31 3.73
C ILE A 53 -18.99 4.03 3.50
N CYS A 54 -18.59 2.92 4.13
CA CYS A 54 -19.36 1.68 4.03
C CYS A 54 -20.73 1.80 4.71
N GLY A 55 -20.82 2.56 5.81
CA GLY A 55 -22.10 2.91 6.42
C GLY A 55 -23.01 3.70 5.47
N ASP A 56 -22.46 4.70 4.78
CA ASP A 56 -23.19 5.52 3.80
C ASP A 56 -23.69 4.68 2.61
N PHE A 57 -22.87 3.78 2.08
CA PHE A 57 -23.28 2.87 1.01
C PHE A 57 -24.33 1.85 1.49
N THR A 58 -24.21 1.33 2.70
CA THR A 58 -25.22 0.44 3.29
C THR A 58 -26.57 1.16 3.40
N ALA A 59 -26.57 2.41 3.87
CA ALA A 59 -27.78 3.22 3.95
C ALA A 59 -28.35 3.56 2.56
N ALA A 60 -27.51 3.74 1.54
CA ALA A 60 -27.96 3.92 0.17
C ALA A 60 -28.68 2.68 -0.37
N VAL A 61 -28.11 1.49 -0.19
CA VAL A 61 -28.73 0.22 -0.60
C VAL A 61 -30.06 -0.02 0.14
N ALA A 62 -30.10 0.25 1.46
CA ALA A 62 -31.33 0.10 2.25
C ALA A 62 -32.46 1.05 1.79
N ALA A 63 -32.12 2.18 1.17
CA ALA A 63 -33.06 3.13 0.59
C ALA A 63 -33.36 2.86 -0.90
N ASP A 64 -33.04 1.67 -1.41
CA ASP A 64 -33.20 1.25 -2.82
C ASP A 64 -32.48 2.19 -3.82
N ARG A 65 -31.41 2.85 -3.38
CA ARG A 65 -30.58 3.70 -4.25
C ARG A 65 -29.46 2.87 -4.87
N ARG A 66 -29.30 3.02 -6.18
CA ARG A 66 -28.21 2.38 -6.93
C ARG A 66 -26.85 2.88 -6.44
N ILE A 67 -25.95 1.93 -6.17
CA ILE A 67 -24.53 2.17 -5.93
C ILE A 67 -23.72 1.68 -7.13
N THR A 68 -22.47 2.13 -7.26
CA THR A 68 -21.61 1.71 -8.37
C THR A 68 -20.99 0.34 -8.09
N PRO A 69 -20.55 -0.41 -9.12
CA PRO A 69 -19.90 -1.70 -8.91
C PRO A 69 -18.68 -1.64 -7.96
N GLY A 70 -17.91 -0.55 -7.98
CA GLY A 70 -16.82 -0.35 -7.04
C GLY A 70 -17.27 -0.16 -5.58
N ALA A 71 -18.42 0.46 -5.35
CA ALA A 71 -19.01 0.61 -4.02
C ALA A 71 -19.59 -0.73 -3.50
N GLU A 72 -20.24 -1.50 -4.38
CA GLU A 72 -20.72 -2.86 -4.07
C GLU A 72 -19.56 -3.76 -3.66
N TRP A 73 -18.49 -3.77 -4.46
CA TRP A 73 -17.31 -4.58 -4.17
C TRP A 73 -16.65 -4.20 -2.83
N LEU A 74 -16.64 -2.91 -2.47
CA LEU A 74 -16.15 -2.45 -1.18
C LEU A 74 -17.01 -2.99 -0.02
N LEU A 75 -18.34 -2.95 -0.15
CA LEU A 75 -19.27 -3.49 0.85
C LEU A 75 -19.11 -5.00 1.02
N ASP A 76 -19.09 -5.74 -0.09
CA ASP A 76 -18.97 -7.20 -0.10
C ASP A 76 -17.69 -7.68 0.60
N ASN A 77 -16.63 -6.87 0.53
CA ASN A 77 -15.32 -7.20 1.11
C ASN A 77 -15.03 -6.44 2.41
N PHE A 78 -15.99 -5.74 3.01
CA PHE A 78 -15.75 -4.90 4.17
C PHE A 78 -15.23 -5.67 5.40
N TYR A 79 -15.73 -6.89 5.61
CA TYR A 79 -15.25 -7.76 6.70
C TYR A 79 -13.75 -8.05 6.60
N LEU A 80 -13.25 -8.30 5.38
CA LEU A 80 -11.84 -8.57 5.12
C LEU A 80 -11.01 -7.33 5.43
N ILE A 81 -11.48 -6.14 5.03
CA ILE A 81 -10.79 -4.87 5.32
C ILE A 81 -10.65 -4.68 6.83
N GLN A 82 -11.73 -4.91 7.59
CA GLN A 82 -11.69 -4.83 9.06
C GLN A 82 -10.70 -5.82 9.68
N GLU A 83 -10.65 -7.05 9.17
CA GLU A 83 -9.68 -8.05 9.59
C GLU A 83 -8.24 -7.58 9.32
N GLN A 84 -7.95 -7.05 8.12
CA GLN A 84 -6.63 -6.55 7.77
C GLN A 84 -6.20 -5.36 8.64
N VAL A 85 -7.12 -4.47 8.99
CA VAL A 85 -6.83 -3.37 9.94
C VAL A 85 -6.49 -3.91 11.33
N ARG A 86 -7.24 -4.90 11.84
CA ARG A 86 -6.94 -5.53 13.14
C ARG A 86 -5.58 -6.22 13.12
N THR A 87 -5.28 -6.96 12.07
CA THR A 87 -3.98 -7.61 11.83
C THR A 87 -2.86 -6.57 11.79
N ALA A 88 -3.04 -5.47 11.06
CA ALA A 88 -2.06 -4.39 11.00
C ALA A 88 -1.77 -3.77 12.37
N LYS A 89 -2.81 -3.51 13.19
CA LYS A 89 -2.65 -3.00 14.56
C LYS A 89 -1.90 -3.98 15.48
N ARG A 90 -2.09 -5.29 15.30
CA ARG A 90 -1.39 -6.32 16.09
C ARG A 90 0.08 -6.44 15.71
N HIS A 91 0.39 -6.43 14.41
CA HIS A 91 1.74 -6.60 13.89
C HIS A 91 2.57 -5.31 13.87
N LEU A 92 1.97 -4.16 14.17
CA LEU A 92 2.68 -2.90 14.35
C LEU A 92 2.61 -2.42 15.81
N PRO A 93 3.39 -3.01 16.75
CA PRO A 93 3.43 -2.54 18.13
C PRO A 93 3.87 -1.08 18.23
N LYS A 94 3.37 -0.38 19.26
CA LYS A 94 3.79 1.00 19.57
C LYS A 94 5.31 1.07 19.70
N GLY A 95 5.95 1.76 18.76
CA GLY A 95 7.39 1.97 18.79
C GLY A 95 8.19 1.19 17.76
N TYR A 96 7.65 0.14 17.14
CA TYR A 96 8.36 -0.61 16.08
C TYR A 96 8.76 0.33 14.93
N SER A 97 7.83 1.18 14.47
CA SER A 97 8.12 2.16 13.41
C SER A 97 9.10 3.27 13.83
N ARG A 98 9.41 3.42 15.12
CA ARG A 98 10.36 4.44 15.61
C ARG A 98 11.81 4.04 15.38
N GLU A 99 12.07 2.74 15.26
CA GLU A 99 13.42 2.20 15.06
C GLU A 99 13.79 2.06 13.57
N LEU A 100 12.79 2.12 12.68
CA LEU A 100 13.00 2.05 11.24
C LEU A 100 13.64 3.34 10.68
N PRO A 101 14.62 3.23 9.76
CA PRO A 101 15.17 4.36 9.02
C PRO A 101 14.11 5.16 8.26
N ARG A 102 14.19 6.49 8.35
CA ARG A 102 13.19 7.42 7.80
C ARG A 102 13.76 8.26 6.68
N LEU A 103 12.91 8.69 5.77
CA LEU A 103 13.30 9.61 4.70
C LEU A 103 13.40 11.05 5.21
N ALA A 104 14.41 11.77 4.74
CA ALA A 104 14.66 13.18 5.08
C ALA A 104 13.83 14.16 4.24
N ARG A 105 13.48 13.77 3.01
CA ARG A 105 12.86 14.62 1.98
C ARG A 105 11.85 13.82 1.16
N GLY A 106 11.09 14.49 0.30
CA GLY A 106 10.11 13.88 -0.60
C GLY A 106 8.70 13.77 0.00
N ALA A 107 7.78 13.18 -0.75
CA ALA A 107 6.37 13.02 -0.34
C ALA A 107 6.23 12.20 0.95
N SER A 108 7.13 11.24 1.17
CA SER A 108 7.20 10.39 2.36
C SER A 108 8.19 10.90 3.42
N ALA A 109 8.50 12.20 3.43
CA ALA A 109 9.38 12.79 4.44
C ALA A 109 8.93 12.44 5.86
N HIS A 110 9.89 12.03 6.70
CA HIS A 110 9.70 11.54 8.07
C HIS A 110 8.95 10.22 8.22
N LEU A 111 8.52 9.56 7.14
CA LEU A 111 8.01 8.19 7.17
C LEU A 111 9.16 7.18 7.02
N PRO A 112 9.00 5.94 7.51
CA PRO A 112 9.98 4.88 7.26
C PRO A 112 10.19 4.69 5.75
N ARG A 113 11.44 4.56 5.28
CA ARG A 113 11.68 4.35 3.84
C ARG A 113 10.98 3.10 3.31
N VAL A 114 10.85 2.06 4.13
CA VAL A 114 10.12 0.84 3.77
C VAL A 114 8.63 1.06 3.54
N TYR A 115 8.04 2.10 4.13
CA TYR A 115 6.66 2.51 3.83
C TYR A 115 6.58 3.17 2.45
N ASP A 116 7.59 3.94 2.09
CA ASP A 116 7.70 4.54 0.76
C ASP A 116 7.90 3.47 -0.32
N LEU A 117 8.80 2.49 -0.10
CA LEU A 117 8.94 1.32 -0.99
C LEU A 117 7.60 0.62 -1.23
N ALA A 118 6.83 0.40 -0.17
CA ALA A 118 5.50 -0.21 -0.28
C ALA A 118 4.52 0.67 -1.09
N SER A 119 4.55 1.98 -0.86
CA SER A 119 3.68 2.94 -1.55
C SER A 119 4.02 3.05 -3.04
N GLU A 120 5.30 3.02 -3.39
CA GLU A 120 5.80 3.01 -4.77
C GLU A 120 5.41 1.72 -5.50
N ALA A 121 5.61 0.55 -4.88
CA ALA A 121 5.20 -0.72 -5.45
C ALA A 121 3.68 -0.78 -5.72
N ILE A 122 2.87 -0.21 -4.83
CA ILE A 122 1.41 -0.13 -4.98
C ILE A 122 1.01 0.87 -6.06
N SER A 123 1.69 2.02 -6.14
CA SER A 123 1.36 3.07 -7.11
C SER A 123 1.61 2.61 -8.54
N HIS A 124 2.73 1.92 -8.77
CA HIS A 124 3.11 1.39 -10.08
C HIS A 124 2.47 0.02 -10.41
N GLY A 125 1.79 -0.60 -9.45
CA GLY A 125 1.01 -1.83 -9.62
C GLY A 125 -0.51 -1.64 -9.60
N ASP A 126 -1.02 -0.41 -9.45
CA ASP A 126 -2.43 -0.10 -9.15
C ASP A 126 -3.04 -1.02 -8.08
N GLY A 127 -2.33 -1.13 -6.95
CA GLY A 127 -2.74 -1.97 -5.82
C GLY A 127 -2.50 -3.47 -5.99
N ARG A 128 -2.02 -3.94 -7.15
CA ARG A 128 -1.63 -5.34 -7.36
C ARG A 128 -0.21 -5.58 -6.84
N VAL A 129 -0.04 -6.60 -6.00
CA VAL A 129 1.25 -7.02 -5.45
C VAL A 129 1.39 -8.52 -5.64
N ASP A 130 2.55 -8.95 -6.14
CA ASP A 130 2.96 -10.35 -6.24
C ASP A 130 4.41 -10.52 -5.74
N VAL A 131 4.77 -11.74 -5.31
CA VAL A 131 6.09 -12.01 -4.71
C VAL A 131 7.22 -11.75 -5.71
N GLU A 132 7.04 -12.09 -6.99
CA GLU A 132 8.12 -12.04 -7.97
C GLU A 132 8.54 -10.60 -8.25
N SER A 133 7.58 -9.75 -8.63
CA SER A 133 7.81 -8.32 -8.88
C SER A 133 8.34 -7.63 -7.63
N LEU A 134 7.76 -7.90 -6.46
CA LEU A 134 8.22 -7.36 -5.18
C LEU A 134 9.66 -7.78 -4.86
N SER A 135 10.02 -9.04 -5.09
CA SER A 135 11.37 -9.55 -4.82
C SER A 135 12.40 -8.90 -5.74
N ARG A 136 12.10 -8.75 -7.04
CA ARG A 136 12.99 -8.07 -7.99
C ARG A 136 13.16 -6.60 -7.62
N PHE A 137 12.08 -5.91 -7.28
CA PHE A 137 12.10 -4.52 -6.82
C PHE A 137 12.99 -4.32 -5.59
N VAL A 138 12.77 -5.14 -4.55
CA VAL A 138 13.53 -5.04 -3.29
C VAL A 138 14.99 -5.44 -3.49
N ALA A 139 15.27 -6.48 -4.28
CA ALA A 139 16.64 -6.87 -4.61
C ALA A 139 17.38 -5.75 -5.36
N ALA A 140 16.73 -5.10 -6.32
CA ALA A 140 17.29 -4.00 -7.09
C ALA A 140 17.57 -2.76 -6.22
N TYR A 141 16.65 -2.44 -5.31
CA TYR A 141 16.85 -1.39 -4.32
C TYR A 141 18.07 -1.70 -3.44
N GLN A 142 18.16 -2.93 -2.93
CA GLN A 142 19.26 -3.36 -2.05
C GLN A 142 20.62 -3.42 -2.74
N ALA A 143 20.67 -3.54 -4.06
CA ALA A 143 21.91 -3.47 -4.83
C ALA A 143 22.59 -2.08 -4.76
N VAL A 144 21.80 -1.03 -4.48
CA VAL A 144 22.30 0.33 -4.29
C VAL A 144 22.43 0.66 -2.81
N THR A 145 21.37 0.42 -2.02
CA THR A 145 21.37 0.69 -0.58
C THR A 145 20.80 -0.50 0.20
N PRO A 146 21.63 -1.20 1.01
CA PRO A 146 21.18 -2.32 1.82
C PRO A 146 20.05 -1.94 2.79
N LEU A 147 19.07 -2.82 2.92
CA LEU A 147 18.03 -2.75 3.93
C LEU A 147 18.48 -3.52 5.18
N ARG A 148 18.07 -3.03 6.36
CA ARG A 148 18.27 -3.76 7.62
C ARG A 148 17.33 -4.95 7.71
N MET A 149 17.65 -5.95 8.51
CA MET A 149 16.76 -7.08 8.77
C MET A 149 15.40 -6.62 9.30
N GLY A 150 15.39 -5.66 10.23
CA GLY A 150 14.14 -5.06 10.72
C GLY A 150 13.32 -4.35 9.64
N GLU A 151 13.95 -3.84 8.60
CA GLU A 151 13.27 -3.24 7.45
C GLU A 151 12.66 -4.29 6.53
N LEU A 152 13.39 -5.38 6.25
CA LEU A 152 12.87 -6.49 5.46
C LEU A 152 11.66 -7.14 6.13
N TRP A 153 11.71 -7.33 7.45
CA TRP A 153 10.56 -7.81 8.24
C TRP A 153 9.39 -6.83 8.27
N ALA A 154 9.63 -5.55 8.04
CA ALA A 154 8.57 -4.54 8.00
C ALA A 154 7.83 -4.51 6.66
N ILE A 155 8.39 -5.02 5.55
CA ILE A 155 7.76 -4.98 4.22
C ILE A 155 6.31 -5.48 4.21
N PRO A 156 5.94 -6.62 4.83
CA PRO A 156 4.58 -7.14 4.79
C PRO A 156 3.58 -6.20 5.47
N ILE A 157 3.96 -5.62 6.61
CA ILE A 157 3.11 -4.67 7.33
C ILE A 157 3.04 -3.33 6.58
N MET A 158 4.13 -2.87 5.96
CA MET A 158 4.12 -1.63 5.17
C MET A 158 3.24 -1.74 3.93
N LEU A 159 3.29 -2.85 3.20
CA LEU A 159 2.39 -3.13 2.08
C LEU A 159 0.93 -3.11 2.53
N ARG A 160 0.62 -3.76 3.66
CA ARG A 160 -0.75 -3.76 4.20
C ARG A 160 -1.25 -2.36 4.53
N LEU A 161 -0.41 -1.53 5.16
CA LEU A 161 -0.76 -0.15 5.50
C LEU A 161 -1.00 0.69 4.24
N ALA A 162 -0.11 0.60 3.26
CA ALA A 162 -0.22 1.35 2.01
C ALA A 162 -1.40 0.88 1.14
N LEU A 163 -1.77 -0.41 1.16
CA LEU A 163 -2.98 -0.91 0.51
C LEU A 163 -4.25 -0.35 1.18
N ILE A 164 -4.30 -0.31 2.51
CA ILE A 164 -5.44 0.28 3.26
C ILE A 164 -5.52 1.79 3.00
N GLU A 165 -4.38 2.48 2.92
CA GLU A 165 -4.30 3.89 2.52
C GLU A 165 -4.87 4.12 1.11
N ASN A 166 -4.43 3.32 0.13
CA ASN A 166 -4.96 3.42 -1.24
C ASN A 166 -6.47 3.16 -1.28
N LEU A 167 -6.93 2.14 -0.54
CA LEU A 167 -8.35 1.81 -0.46
C LEU A 167 -9.19 2.95 0.09
N ARG A 168 -8.71 3.63 1.15
CA ARG A 168 -9.36 4.85 1.67
C ARG A 168 -9.45 5.91 0.58
N ARG A 169 -8.34 6.22 -0.11
CA ARG A 169 -8.29 7.27 -1.15
C ARG A 169 -9.27 7.00 -2.29
N VAL A 170 -9.31 5.76 -2.79
CA VAL A 170 -10.27 5.34 -3.83
C VAL A 170 -11.70 5.40 -3.31
N SER A 171 -11.96 4.91 -2.09
CA SER A 171 -13.31 4.92 -1.50
C SER A 171 -13.86 6.32 -1.30
N VAL A 172 -13.02 7.28 -0.86
CA VAL A 172 -13.40 8.69 -0.71
C VAL A 172 -13.84 9.28 -2.05
N ARG A 173 -13.16 8.95 -3.16
CA ARG A 173 -13.55 9.41 -4.50
C ARG A 173 -14.87 8.79 -4.96
N ILE A 174 -15.08 7.49 -4.72
CA ILE A 174 -16.36 6.83 -5.04
C ILE A 174 -17.50 7.46 -4.26
N ALA A 175 -17.31 7.74 -2.97
CA ALA A 175 -18.30 8.37 -2.12
C ALA A 175 -18.64 9.79 -2.60
N ALA A 176 -17.62 10.61 -2.92
CA ALA A 176 -17.83 11.96 -3.46
C ALA A 176 -18.61 11.94 -4.78
N ALA A 177 -18.23 11.07 -5.72
CA ALA A 177 -18.98 10.87 -6.96
C ALA A 177 -20.41 10.37 -6.71
N GLY A 178 -20.62 9.59 -5.66
CA GLY A 178 -21.94 9.14 -5.22
C GLY A 178 -22.85 10.28 -4.73
N VAL A 179 -22.29 11.30 -4.09
CA VAL A 179 -23.03 12.52 -3.70
C VAL A 179 -23.51 13.26 -4.94
N ASP A 180 -22.64 13.45 -5.92
CA ASP A 180 -23.00 14.13 -7.18
C ASP A 180 -24.05 13.36 -7.98
N ARG A 181 -23.93 12.02 -8.08
CA ARG A 181 -24.97 11.17 -8.68
C ARG A 181 -26.29 11.26 -7.94
N SER A 182 -26.27 11.29 -6.60
CA SER A 182 -27.49 11.40 -5.80
C SER A 182 -28.21 12.74 -6.03
N ARG A 183 -27.44 13.84 -6.18
CA ARG A 183 -27.98 15.16 -6.55
C ARG A 183 -28.58 15.17 -7.96
N ALA A 184 -27.90 14.56 -8.93
CA ALA A 184 -28.40 14.43 -10.29
C ALA A 184 -29.69 13.58 -10.34
N ALA A 185 -29.73 12.47 -9.61
CA ALA A 185 -30.91 11.62 -9.51
C ALA A 185 -32.12 12.37 -8.95
N ALA A 186 -31.94 13.16 -7.88
CA ALA A 186 -33.01 13.97 -7.30
C ALA A 186 -33.60 14.98 -8.32
N TRP A 187 -32.75 15.68 -9.07
CA TRP A 187 -33.21 16.58 -10.14
C TRP A 187 -33.90 15.83 -11.26
N ALA A 188 -33.35 14.69 -11.69
CA ALA A 188 -33.94 13.86 -12.72
C ALA A 188 -35.33 13.35 -12.32
N ASP A 189 -35.49 12.89 -11.07
CA ASP A 189 -36.77 12.39 -10.55
C ASP A 189 -37.82 13.50 -10.53
N GLN A 190 -37.46 14.69 -10.06
CA GLN A 190 -38.34 15.85 -10.07
C GLN A 190 -38.72 16.28 -11.51
N MET A 191 -37.76 16.27 -12.44
CA MET A 191 -38.01 16.57 -13.85
C MET A 191 -38.92 15.53 -14.52
N LEU A 192 -38.71 14.24 -14.24
CA LEU A 192 -39.54 13.14 -14.76
C LEU A 192 -40.98 13.23 -14.24
N GLU A 193 -41.17 13.51 -12.95
CA GLU A 193 -42.49 13.69 -12.35
C GLU A 193 -43.24 14.89 -12.95
N VAL A 194 -42.56 16.04 -13.09
CA VAL A 194 -43.16 17.24 -13.70
C VAL A 194 -43.42 17.04 -15.18
N ALA A 195 -42.52 16.40 -15.93
CA ALA A 195 -42.72 16.05 -17.33
C ALA A 195 -43.97 15.19 -17.54
N ALA A 196 -44.26 14.26 -16.62
CA ALA A 196 -45.41 13.38 -16.70
C ALA A 196 -46.74 14.08 -16.36
N ARG A 197 -46.73 15.07 -15.45
CA ARG A 197 -47.95 15.73 -14.95
C ARG A 197 -48.26 17.05 -15.66
N ASP A 198 -47.26 17.92 -15.78
CA ASP A 198 -47.38 19.23 -16.42
C ASP A 198 -46.05 19.62 -17.10
N PRO A 199 -45.85 19.21 -18.37
CA PRO A 199 -44.63 19.50 -19.12
C PRO A 199 -44.26 21.00 -19.20
N ARG A 200 -45.22 21.91 -19.05
CA ARG A 200 -44.95 23.36 -19.10
C ARG A 200 -44.23 23.84 -17.85
N SER A 201 -44.45 23.18 -16.72
CA SER A 201 -43.81 23.52 -15.44
C SER A 201 -42.34 23.03 -15.36
N LEU A 202 -41.85 22.23 -16.31
CA LEU A 202 -40.44 21.81 -16.37
C LEU A 202 -39.46 23.00 -16.39
N ILE A 203 -39.85 24.11 -17.01
CA ILE A 203 -39.00 25.30 -17.09
C ILE A 203 -38.66 25.87 -15.70
N LEU A 204 -39.59 25.75 -14.74
CA LEU A 204 -39.37 26.18 -13.36
C LEU A 204 -38.36 25.28 -12.66
N VAL A 205 -38.46 23.96 -12.86
CA VAL A 205 -37.50 22.98 -12.31
C VAL A 205 -36.10 23.20 -12.88
N ILE A 206 -35.99 23.45 -14.19
CA ILE A 206 -34.71 23.77 -14.83
C ILE A 206 -34.14 25.08 -14.27
N ALA A 207 -34.97 26.11 -14.07
CA ALA A 207 -34.54 27.37 -13.49
C ALA A 207 -34.10 27.21 -12.02
N ASP A 208 -34.79 26.40 -11.22
CA ASP A 208 -34.40 26.06 -9.85
C ASP A 208 -33.05 25.33 -9.82
N MET A 209 -32.89 24.34 -10.69
CA MET A 209 -31.63 23.63 -10.84
C MET A 209 -30.50 24.59 -11.24
N ALA A 210 -30.72 25.44 -12.24
CA ALA A 210 -29.76 26.44 -12.69
C ALA A 210 -29.31 27.36 -11.55
N ARG A 211 -30.26 27.85 -10.75
CA ARG A 211 -30.01 28.70 -9.58
C ARG A 211 -29.24 27.99 -8.48
N SER A 212 -29.43 26.68 -8.31
CA SER A 212 -28.69 25.88 -7.31
C SER A 212 -27.21 25.67 -7.65
N ASN A 213 -26.78 26.10 -8.84
CA ASN A 213 -25.40 26.03 -9.33
C ASN A 213 -24.74 24.64 -9.18
N PRO A 214 -25.28 23.59 -9.84
CA PRO A 214 -24.74 22.24 -9.74
C PRO A 214 -23.29 22.15 -10.26
N PRO A 215 -22.49 21.22 -9.73
CA PRO A 215 -21.04 21.17 -9.94
C PRO A 215 -20.60 20.82 -11.38
N MET A 216 -21.53 20.41 -12.27
CA MET A 216 -21.26 19.94 -13.64
C MET A 216 -20.13 18.90 -13.76
N ALA A 217 -19.83 18.19 -12.67
CA ALA A 217 -18.84 17.11 -12.66
C ALA A 217 -19.34 15.89 -13.45
N SER A 218 -18.42 15.04 -13.93
CA SER A 218 -18.75 13.82 -14.68
C SER A 218 -19.83 12.95 -14.05
N PRO A 219 -19.86 12.70 -12.71
CA PRO A 219 -20.88 11.83 -12.13
C PRO A 219 -22.26 12.47 -12.18
N PHE A 220 -22.35 13.79 -12.03
CA PHE A 220 -23.61 14.53 -12.09
C PHE A 220 -24.18 14.50 -13.51
N VAL A 221 -23.35 14.90 -14.50
CA VAL A 221 -23.78 14.98 -15.90
C VAL A 221 -24.15 13.61 -16.44
N ALA A 222 -23.33 12.60 -16.17
CA ALA A 222 -23.58 11.24 -16.64
C ALA A 222 -24.89 10.66 -16.09
N GLU A 223 -25.16 10.82 -14.79
CA GLU A 223 -26.40 10.32 -14.19
C GLU A 223 -27.63 11.06 -14.69
N LEU A 224 -27.55 12.38 -14.85
CA LEU A 224 -28.65 13.20 -15.36
C LEU A 224 -28.95 12.87 -16.83
N ALA A 225 -27.92 12.81 -17.68
CA ALA A 225 -28.05 12.42 -19.08
C ALA A 225 -28.65 11.02 -19.22
N ARG A 226 -28.12 10.04 -18.48
CA ARG A 226 -28.60 8.65 -18.47
C ARG A 226 -30.08 8.53 -18.08
N ARG A 227 -30.57 9.35 -17.15
CA ARG A 227 -31.98 9.31 -16.71
C ARG A 227 -32.93 10.04 -17.66
N LEU A 228 -32.51 11.14 -18.26
CA LEU A 228 -33.40 11.99 -19.07
C LEU A 228 -33.41 11.61 -20.56
N GLN A 229 -32.31 11.08 -21.08
CA GLN A 229 -32.17 10.76 -22.50
C GLN A 229 -33.16 9.66 -22.93
N GLY A 230 -33.89 9.92 -24.02
CA GLY A 230 -34.83 8.96 -24.62
C GLY A 230 -36.18 8.81 -23.91
N GLN A 231 -36.47 9.56 -22.85
CA GLN A 231 -37.72 9.44 -22.08
C GLN A 231 -38.90 10.21 -22.70
N SER A 232 -38.70 11.48 -23.09
CA SER A 232 -39.73 12.28 -23.76
C SER A 232 -39.14 13.51 -24.47
N ALA A 233 -39.88 14.09 -25.42
CA ALA A 233 -39.48 15.33 -26.10
C ALA A 233 -39.36 16.52 -25.13
N ALA A 234 -40.16 16.55 -24.06
CA ALA A 234 -40.11 17.61 -23.04
C ALA A 234 -38.78 17.64 -22.27
N LEU A 235 -38.11 16.50 -22.17
CA LEU A 235 -36.81 16.37 -21.50
C LEU A 235 -35.61 16.71 -22.39
N ALA A 236 -35.84 17.13 -23.63
CA ALA A 236 -34.79 17.73 -24.46
C ALA A 236 -34.31 19.07 -23.85
N LEU A 237 -35.19 19.86 -23.25
CA LEU A 237 -34.85 21.18 -22.71
C LEU A 237 -33.80 21.15 -21.58
N PRO A 238 -33.94 20.30 -20.53
CA PRO A 238 -32.89 20.15 -19.53
C PRO A 238 -31.55 19.72 -20.12
N LEU A 239 -31.55 18.81 -21.10
CA LEU A 239 -30.32 18.32 -21.74
C LEU A 239 -29.65 19.43 -22.56
N THR A 240 -30.42 20.21 -23.33
CA THR A 240 -29.90 21.37 -24.06
C THR A 240 -29.32 22.41 -23.10
N TRP A 241 -29.94 22.63 -21.94
CA TRP A 241 -29.41 23.56 -20.93
C TRP A 241 -28.06 23.08 -20.36
N ILE A 242 -27.91 21.78 -20.09
CA ILE A 242 -26.62 21.22 -19.66
C ILE A 242 -25.58 21.38 -20.76
N GLU A 243 -25.92 21.06 -22.00
CA GLU A 243 -25.00 21.18 -23.14
C GLU A 243 -24.50 22.62 -23.33
N GLN A 244 -25.41 23.61 -23.21
CA GLN A 244 -25.04 25.03 -23.25
C GLN A 244 -24.08 25.40 -22.13
N ARG A 245 -24.34 24.92 -20.91
CA ARG A 245 -23.49 25.19 -19.76
C ARG A 245 -22.12 24.52 -19.83
N LEU A 246 -22.03 23.33 -20.43
CA LEU A 246 -20.75 22.63 -20.67
C LEU A 246 -19.96 23.26 -21.82
N SER A 247 -20.65 23.84 -22.81
CA SER A 247 -20.01 24.56 -23.91
C SER A 247 -19.14 25.72 -23.40
N ASP A 248 -19.51 26.36 -22.29
CA ASP A 248 -18.71 27.42 -21.66
C ASP A 248 -17.32 26.91 -21.17
N SER A 249 -17.20 25.62 -20.82
CA SER A 249 -15.94 24.97 -20.41
C SER A 249 -15.29 24.15 -21.52
N GLY A 250 -15.92 24.04 -22.70
CA GLY A 250 -15.44 23.21 -23.81
C GLY A 250 -15.67 21.71 -23.64
N ASP A 251 -16.54 21.31 -22.69
CA ASP A 251 -16.92 19.91 -22.46
C ASP A 251 -18.23 19.58 -23.19
N SER A 252 -18.49 18.28 -23.40
CA SER A 252 -19.77 17.77 -23.90
C SER A 252 -20.35 16.71 -22.97
N ILE A 253 -21.67 16.48 -23.05
CA ILE A 253 -22.32 15.40 -22.29
C ILE A 253 -21.68 14.04 -22.61
N GLU A 254 -21.41 13.76 -23.89
CA GLU A 254 -20.81 12.49 -24.33
C GLU A 254 -19.43 12.27 -23.72
N GLN A 255 -18.58 13.31 -23.74
CA GLN A 255 -17.24 13.26 -23.15
C GLN A 255 -17.31 12.98 -21.64
N LEU A 256 -18.19 13.68 -20.90
CA LEU A 256 -18.32 13.50 -19.46
C LEU A 256 -18.93 12.13 -19.08
N VAL A 257 -19.85 11.59 -19.89
CA VAL A 257 -20.35 10.22 -19.73
C VAL A 257 -19.22 9.21 -19.91
N GLN A 258 -18.36 9.38 -20.93
CA GLN A 258 -17.22 8.51 -21.17
C GLN A 258 -16.18 8.58 -20.02
N VAL A 259 -15.89 9.79 -19.53
CA VAL A 259 -14.99 10.00 -18.38
C VAL A 259 -15.52 9.31 -17.14
N GLU A 260 -16.82 9.44 -16.83
CA GLU A 260 -17.43 8.77 -15.68
C GLU A 260 -17.33 7.25 -15.78
N ALA A 261 -17.62 6.68 -16.95
CA ALA A 261 -17.51 5.23 -17.17
C ALA A 261 -16.07 4.73 -16.98
N GLN A 262 -15.08 5.47 -17.48
CA GLN A 262 -13.66 5.15 -17.28
C GLN A 262 -13.25 5.23 -15.81
N GLU A 263 -13.65 6.28 -15.09
CA GLU A 263 -13.31 6.44 -13.68
C GLU A 263 -13.96 5.36 -12.79
N GLN A 264 -15.21 4.97 -13.08
CA GLN A 264 -15.86 3.85 -12.39
C GLN A 264 -15.15 2.52 -12.63
N ALA A 265 -14.81 2.21 -13.89
CA ALA A 265 -14.08 0.99 -14.23
C ALA A 265 -12.69 0.95 -13.55
N ARG A 266 -11.95 2.06 -13.59
CA ARG A 266 -10.65 2.21 -12.90
C ARG A 266 -10.78 2.02 -11.39
N ALA A 267 -11.78 2.62 -10.77
CA ALA A 267 -12.01 2.48 -9.34
C ALA A 267 -12.32 1.02 -8.97
N GLN A 268 -13.15 0.33 -9.76
CA GLN A 268 -13.49 -1.08 -9.54
C GLN A 268 -12.25 -1.99 -9.64
N VAL A 269 -11.43 -1.83 -10.68
CA VAL A 269 -10.19 -2.61 -10.86
C VAL A 269 -9.22 -2.38 -9.69
N SER A 270 -9.01 -1.13 -9.31
CA SER A 270 -8.08 -0.75 -8.24
C SER A 270 -8.51 -1.32 -6.86
N ILE A 271 -9.82 -1.32 -6.56
CA ILE A 271 -10.35 -1.99 -5.36
C ILE A 271 -10.13 -3.51 -5.48
N GLY A 272 -10.47 -4.12 -6.62
CA GLY A 272 -10.27 -5.54 -6.87
C GLY A 272 -8.82 -5.98 -6.64
N ASN A 273 -7.87 -5.24 -7.21
CA ASN A 273 -6.43 -5.45 -7.02
C ASN A 273 -6.03 -5.30 -5.56
N THR A 274 -6.49 -4.24 -4.88
CA THR A 274 -6.16 -3.98 -3.47
C THR A 274 -6.66 -5.11 -2.57
N ILE A 275 -7.89 -5.57 -2.78
CA ILE A 275 -8.48 -6.69 -2.04
C ILE A 275 -7.73 -8.01 -2.32
N GLY A 276 -7.41 -8.27 -3.59
CA GLY A 276 -6.61 -9.43 -3.99
C GLY A 276 -5.24 -9.44 -3.30
N SER A 277 -4.54 -8.30 -3.32
CA SER A 277 -3.25 -8.13 -2.66
C SER A 277 -3.35 -8.30 -1.14
N LEU A 278 -4.39 -7.76 -0.49
CA LEU A 278 -4.60 -7.96 0.94
C LEU A 278 -4.78 -9.44 1.32
N ARG A 279 -5.52 -10.22 0.51
CA ARG A 279 -5.63 -11.68 0.68
C ARG A 279 -4.29 -12.37 0.47
N PHE A 280 -3.57 -11.99 -0.58
CA PHE A 280 -2.24 -12.47 -0.88
C PHE A 280 -1.28 -12.24 0.31
N LEU A 281 -1.22 -11.03 0.87
CA LEU A 281 -0.35 -10.71 2.01
C LEU A 281 -0.65 -11.56 3.26
N ALA A 282 -1.89 -12.06 3.41
CA ALA A 282 -2.29 -12.92 4.51
C ALA A 282 -1.92 -14.40 4.26
N ALA A 283 -1.84 -14.83 3.01
CA ALA A 283 -1.54 -16.21 2.63
C ALA A 283 -0.03 -16.48 2.40
N THR A 284 0.76 -15.44 2.11
CA THR A 284 2.20 -15.57 1.84
C THR A 284 3.00 -15.93 3.09
N ASP A 285 3.90 -16.92 2.98
CA ASP A 285 4.93 -17.15 3.98
C ASP A 285 6.08 -16.14 3.82
N TRP A 286 6.07 -15.13 4.67
CA TRP A 286 7.07 -14.06 4.64
C TRP A 286 8.46 -14.49 5.12
N ARG A 287 8.59 -15.68 5.70
CA ARG A 287 9.89 -16.24 6.11
C ARG A 287 10.76 -16.51 4.89
N ASP A 288 10.18 -17.14 3.85
CA ASP A 288 10.91 -17.44 2.61
C ASP A 288 11.33 -16.17 1.89
N PHE A 289 10.43 -15.18 1.83
CA PHE A 289 10.75 -13.86 1.27
C PHE A 289 11.90 -13.19 2.02
N PHE A 290 11.86 -13.19 3.36
CA PHE A 290 12.91 -12.62 4.19
C PHE A 290 14.26 -13.32 3.94
N GLU A 291 14.29 -14.65 3.93
CA GLU A 291 15.53 -15.41 3.73
C GLU A 291 16.13 -15.18 2.35
N ALA A 292 15.30 -15.09 1.31
CA ALA A 292 15.75 -14.77 -0.04
C ALA A 292 16.36 -13.37 -0.14
N MET A 293 15.79 -12.39 0.58
CA MET A 293 16.18 -10.98 0.51
C MET A 293 17.25 -10.56 1.52
N SER A 294 17.48 -11.36 2.56
CA SER A 294 18.42 -11.01 3.62
C SER A 294 19.87 -11.29 3.22
N GLY A 295 20.66 -10.21 3.11
CA GLY A 295 22.11 -10.32 2.93
C GLY A 295 22.81 -10.99 4.12
N VAL A 296 22.29 -10.79 5.34
CA VAL A 296 22.77 -11.45 6.56
C VAL A 296 22.54 -12.95 6.49
N GLU A 297 21.33 -13.39 6.11
CA GLU A 297 21.02 -14.82 5.96
C GLU A 297 21.94 -15.48 4.94
N ARG A 298 22.11 -14.85 3.78
CA ARG A 298 23.02 -15.34 2.74
C ARG A 298 24.45 -15.47 3.24
N LYS A 299 24.93 -14.50 4.03
CA LYS A 299 26.27 -14.52 4.60
C LYS A 299 26.44 -15.63 5.63
N LEU A 300 25.49 -15.78 6.56
CA LEU A 300 25.55 -16.80 7.61
C LEU A 300 25.49 -18.24 7.04
N ARG A 301 24.87 -18.43 5.87
CA ARG A 301 24.88 -19.71 5.14
C ARG A 301 26.25 -20.10 4.59
N GLU A 302 27.22 -19.19 4.54
CA GLU A 302 28.61 -19.50 4.23
C GLU A 302 29.37 -20.08 5.45
N ASP A 303 28.66 -20.53 6.49
CA ASP A 303 29.22 -21.30 7.59
C ASP A 303 30.11 -22.46 7.09
N PRO A 304 31.34 -22.64 7.61
CA PRO A 304 32.30 -23.61 7.08
C PRO A 304 31.78 -25.06 7.07
N GLY A 305 31.01 -25.43 8.10
CA GLY A 305 30.41 -26.76 8.22
C GLY A 305 29.07 -26.90 7.48
N GLY A 306 28.53 -25.82 6.91
CA GLY A 306 27.20 -25.77 6.30
C GLY A 306 26.05 -26.06 7.27
N LEU A 307 26.32 -26.17 8.58
CA LEU A 307 25.34 -26.60 9.58
C LEU A 307 24.28 -25.53 9.79
N TYR A 308 24.66 -24.25 9.72
CA TYR A 308 23.72 -23.14 9.81
C TYR A 308 22.54 -23.30 8.84
N GLY A 309 22.80 -23.65 7.57
CA GLY A 309 21.77 -23.79 6.54
C GLY A 309 20.80 -24.96 6.76
N LEU A 310 21.18 -25.94 7.60
CA LEU A 310 20.36 -27.10 7.97
C LEU A 310 19.52 -26.86 9.22
N MET A 311 19.74 -25.74 9.93
CA MET A 311 19.00 -25.40 11.15
C MET A 311 17.57 -25.00 10.84
N ASP A 312 16.69 -25.26 11.81
CA ASP A 312 15.33 -24.77 11.76
C ASP A 312 15.27 -23.23 11.74
N PHE A 313 14.17 -22.70 11.26
CA PHE A 313 13.99 -21.26 11.11
C PHE A 313 14.18 -20.52 12.44
N ALA A 314 13.66 -21.06 13.55
CA ALA A 314 13.72 -20.42 14.86
C ALA A 314 15.15 -20.28 15.38
N THR A 315 16.01 -21.28 15.17
CA THR A 315 17.42 -21.19 15.56
C THR A 315 18.17 -20.17 14.71
N ARG A 316 17.97 -20.20 13.38
CA ARG A 316 18.56 -19.20 12.48
C ARG A 316 18.11 -17.78 12.82
N ASP A 317 16.84 -17.62 13.19
CA ASP A 317 16.29 -16.33 13.60
C ASP A 317 16.92 -15.79 14.89
N ARG A 318 17.14 -16.67 15.87
CA ARG A 318 17.87 -16.32 17.10
C ARG A 318 19.29 -15.81 16.78
N TYR A 319 19.97 -16.42 15.82
CA TYR A 319 21.32 -16.01 15.42
C TYR A 319 21.29 -14.64 14.73
N ARG A 320 20.32 -14.40 13.86
CA ARG A 320 20.10 -13.10 13.21
C ARG A 320 19.78 -11.99 14.23
N HIS A 321 19.01 -12.27 15.26
CA HIS A 321 18.78 -11.31 16.35
C HIS A 321 20.05 -10.95 17.12
N VAL A 322 20.98 -11.89 17.31
CA VAL A 322 22.28 -11.55 17.89
C VAL A 322 23.07 -10.62 16.97
N VAL A 323 23.09 -10.90 15.65
CA VAL A 323 23.75 -10.03 14.67
C VAL A 323 23.21 -8.60 14.75
N GLU A 324 21.88 -8.45 14.81
CA GLU A 324 21.21 -7.16 15.00
C GLU A 324 21.62 -6.48 16.32
N GLU A 325 21.63 -7.23 17.44
CA GLU A 325 21.99 -6.70 18.75
C GLU A 325 23.43 -6.17 18.78
N ILE A 326 24.37 -6.90 18.18
CA ILE A 326 25.78 -6.51 18.09
C ILE A 326 25.94 -5.29 17.18
N ALA A 327 25.34 -5.30 15.99
CA ALA A 327 25.41 -4.18 15.05
C ALA A 327 24.83 -2.89 15.65
N ARG A 328 23.74 -2.99 16.43
CA ARG A 328 23.12 -1.84 17.09
C ARG A 328 24.01 -1.20 18.16
N ARG A 329 24.91 -1.96 18.79
CA ARG A 329 25.83 -1.48 19.83
C ARG A 329 27.23 -1.15 19.29
N GLY A 330 27.56 -1.58 18.09
CA GLY A 330 28.86 -1.42 17.45
C GLY A 330 28.89 -0.34 16.38
N THR A 331 29.99 -0.30 15.63
CA THR A 331 30.20 0.57 14.47
C THR A 331 29.93 -0.14 13.14
N LEU A 332 29.91 -1.47 13.14
CA LEU A 332 29.65 -2.31 11.97
C LEU A 332 28.15 -2.45 11.67
N SER A 333 27.82 -2.56 10.38
CA SER A 333 26.47 -2.93 9.92
C SER A 333 26.16 -4.40 10.20
N GLU A 334 24.86 -4.76 10.15
CA GLU A 334 24.39 -6.14 10.33
C GLU A 334 25.10 -7.13 9.39
N SER A 335 25.22 -6.77 8.11
CA SER A 335 25.92 -7.58 7.10
C SER A 335 27.42 -7.73 7.39
N GLU A 336 28.07 -6.71 7.96
CA GLU A 336 29.47 -6.77 8.34
C GLU A 336 29.69 -7.64 9.58
N VAL A 337 28.83 -7.54 10.60
CA VAL A 337 28.87 -8.42 11.78
C VAL A 337 28.72 -9.88 11.36
N ALA A 338 27.78 -10.20 10.47
CA ALA A 338 27.63 -11.54 9.92
C ALA A 338 28.90 -12.03 9.19
N ARG A 339 29.53 -11.15 8.40
CA ARG A 339 30.78 -11.46 7.68
C ARG A 339 31.94 -11.75 8.65
N VAL A 340 32.05 -10.97 9.73
CA VAL A 340 33.08 -11.18 10.77
C VAL A 340 32.85 -12.51 11.48
N ALA A 341 31.61 -12.84 11.84
CA ALA A 341 31.27 -14.12 12.49
C ALA A 341 31.65 -15.33 11.63
N VAL A 342 31.32 -15.28 10.33
CA VAL A 342 31.69 -16.34 9.37
C VAL A 342 33.19 -16.44 9.18
N ARG A 343 33.91 -15.32 9.07
CA ARG A 343 35.38 -15.33 8.97
C ARG A 343 36.01 -15.96 10.22
N MET A 344 35.54 -15.60 11.41
CA MET A 344 36.03 -16.20 12.64
C MET A 344 35.79 -17.72 12.70
N ALA A 345 34.65 -18.18 12.18
CA ALA A 345 34.38 -19.61 12.04
C ALA A 345 35.35 -20.30 11.07
N HIS A 346 35.67 -19.68 9.93
CA HIS A 346 36.71 -20.18 9.03
C HIS A 346 38.09 -20.21 9.70
N ASP A 347 38.49 -19.16 10.42
CA ASP A 347 39.77 -19.15 11.13
C ASP A 347 39.84 -20.27 12.19
N GLY A 348 38.70 -20.58 12.83
CA GLY A 348 38.53 -21.72 13.73
C GLY A 348 38.84 -23.07 13.08
N THR A 349 38.53 -23.25 11.79
CA THR A 349 38.85 -24.50 11.04
C THR A 349 40.35 -24.67 10.76
N SER A 350 41.13 -23.58 10.76
CA SER A 350 42.57 -23.67 10.50
C SER A 350 43.37 -24.07 11.75
N GLY A 351 42.78 -23.91 12.95
CA GLY A 351 43.35 -24.33 14.23
C GLY A 351 43.11 -25.80 14.59
N THR A 352 42.16 -26.48 13.92
CA THR A 352 41.73 -27.85 14.21
C THR A 352 42.69 -28.90 13.63
N SER A 353 43.92 -28.96 14.14
CA SER A 353 44.87 -30.05 13.82
C SER A 353 44.80 -31.24 14.81
N GLY A 354 43.77 -31.30 15.66
CA GLY A 354 43.57 -32.40 16.60
C GLY A 354 42.10 -32.53 17.02
N ARG A 355 41.56 -33.76 16.94
CA ARG A 355 40.16 -34.11 17.23
C ARG A 355 39.78 -33.87 18.70
N ASN A 356 39.51 -32.62 19.07
CA ASN A 356 38.83 -32.25 20.32
C ASN A 356 37.48 -31.59 19.99
N GLY A 357 36.41 -31.99 20.68
CA GLY A 357 35.05 -31.46 20.41
C GLY A 357 34.83 -29.97 20.69
N ASP A 358 35.80 -29.25 21.27
CA ASP A 358 35.78 -27.78 21.43
C ASP A 358 36.30 -27.06 20.17
N ASP A 359 37.16 -27.73 19.38
CA ASP A 359 37.74 -27.23 18.14
C ASP A 359 36.72 -27.31 16.98
N ASP A 360 35.90 -28.37 16.93
CA ASP A 360 34.77 -28.49 16.00
C ASP A 360 33.69 -27.40 16.23
N ARG A 361 33.54 -26.90 17.46
CA ARG A 361 32.58 -25.82 17.76
C ARG A 361 33.06 -24.48 17.25
N ARG A 362 34.38 -24.22 17.27
CA ARG A 362 34.99 -22.99 16.72
C ARG A 362 34.88 -22.92 15.20
N ALA A 363 34.67 -24.04 14.53
CA ALA A 363 34.41 -24.11 13.09
C ALA A 363 32.97 -23.74 12.69
N HIS A 364 32.12 -23.27 13.61
CA HIS A 364 30.72 -22.96 13.36
C HIS A 364 30.33 -21.53 13.81
N VAL A 365 29.52 -20.83 13.01
CA VAL A 365 29.08 -19.45 13.28
C VAL A 365 28.35 -19.29 14.61
N GLY A 366 27.60 -20.30 15.03
CA GLY A 366 26.86 -20.29 16.30
C GLY A 366 27.76 -20.11 17.53
N TYR A 367 29.02 -20.58 17.48
CA TYR A 367 29.95 -20.38 18.60
C TYR A 367 30.26 -18.90 18.84
N TYR A 368 30.35 -18.11 17.75
CA TYR A 368 30.62 -16.67 17.81
C TYR A 368 29.36 -15.82 18.02
N LEU A 369 28.17 -16.36 17.77
CA LEU A 369 26.92 -15.63 17.98
C LEU A 369 26.32 -15.90 19.36
N VAL A 370 26.21 -17.16 19.78
CA VAL A 370 25.45 -17.53 20.98
C VAL A 370 26.28 -18.16 22.10
N ASP A 371 27.56 -18.45 21.87
CA ASP A 371 28.44 -19.13 22.84
C ASP A 371 29.69 -18.29 23.19
N LYS A 372 30.72 -18.94 23.73
CA LYS A 372 31.98 -18.34 24.22
C LYS A 372 32.69 -17.42 23.22
N GLY A 373 32.49 -17.58 21.92
CA GLY A 373 33.07 -16.73 20.88
C GLY A 373 32.45 -15.33 20.79
N ARG A 374 31.28 -15.11 21.40
CA ARG A 374 30.51 -13.86 21.31
C ARG A 374 31.28 -12.62 21.77
N ALA A 375 32.01 -12.70 22.87
CA ALA A 375 32.78 -11.57 23.38
C ALA A 375 33.91 -11.14 22.41
N SER A 376 34.43 -12.05 21.60
CA SER A 376 35.41 -11.72 20.56
C SER A 376 34.75 -11.05 19.37
N LEU A 377 33.57 -11.51 18.95
CA LEU A 377 32.78 -10.87 17.91
C LEU A 377 32.35 -9.45 18.31
N GLU A 378 31.86 -9.28 19.55
CA GLU A 378 31.48 -7.98 20.09
C GLU A 378 32.65 -7.00 20.15
N ARG A 379 33.87 -7.47 20.45
CA ARG A 379 35.09 -6.64 20.39
C ARG A 379 35.47 -6.26 18.96
N ALA A 380 35.33 -7.19 18.02
CA ALA A 380 35.63 -6.94 16.61
C ALA A 380 34.62 -6.00 15.94
N ALA A 381 33.42 -5.85 16.52
CA ALA A 381 32.36 -4.99 16.01
C ALA A 381 32.33 -3.57 16.60
N ARG A 382 33.22 -3.26 17.55
CA ARG A 382 33.32 -1.94 18.20
C ARG A 382 34.11 -0.96 17.37
#